data_AF-A0A0N5AMI1-F1
#
_entry.id   AF-A0A0N5AMI1-F1
#
_cell.length_a   1.000
_cell.length_b   1.000
_cell.length_c   1.000
_cell.angle_alpha   90.00
_cell.angle_beta   90.00
_cell.angle_gamma   90.00
#
_symmetry.space_group_name_H-M   'P 1'
#
loop_
_entity.id
_entity.type
_entity.pdbx_description
1 polymer ?
#
loop_
_entity_poly.entity_id
_entity_poly.type
_entity_poly.pdbx_seq_one_letter_code
_entity_poly.pdbx_strand_id
1 'polypeptide(L)'
;MDFTFLYIFSWIAFVSTVAPICYKIWKRKSSENFTSVPFMMGVISFWLRYALLKDEATVLKVNIVALSLNTVYLLIYYCYTKKKLKIILLQFRLESNVIATEVLYKTEFTVDILGVCCTLFNIICFGSPLAGLRTVFRQGNCETLPLPMSIGNFIVSSEWFLYGILTENIYIIVSQLLLLYIVVISRLLYSKVIVNYCIIYVFLAYYSNSYFHSILQEFKFFKKMFYFSFKFKI
;
A
#
# COMPACT_ATOMS: atom_id res chain seq x y z
N MET A 1 11.51 16.30 -8.97
CA MET A 1 10.41 16.67 -8.06
C MET A 1 10.74 16.02 -6.72
N ASP A 2 11.05 16.80 -5.67
CA ASP A 2 11.45 16.22 -4.38
C ASP A 2 10.21 15.70 -3.65
N PHE A 3 10.03 14.38 -3.63
CA PHE A 3 8.93 13.69 -2.95
C PHE A 3 9.13 13.59 -1.43
N THR A 4 9.57 14.69 -0.84
CA THR A 4 9.93 14.76 0.58
C THR A 4 8.75 14.46 1.51
N PHE A 5 7.55 14.80 1.07
CA PHE A 5 6.32 14.57 1.82
C PHE A 5 6.03 13.08 2.07
N LEU A 6 6.42 12.18 1.15
CA LEU A 6 6.18 10.73 1.28
C LEU A 6 6.84 10.13 2.52
N TYR A 7 8.07 10.52 2.84
CA TYR A 7 8.74 10.00 4.03
C TYR A 7 8.19 10.63 5.31
N ILE A 8 7.85 11.92 5.29
CA ILE A 8 7.27 12.62 6.46
C ILE A 8 5.93 11.96 6.85
N PHE A 9 5.05 11.70 5.87
CA PHE A 9 3.78 11.03 6.14
C PHE A 9 3.98 9.61 6.70
N SER A 10 4.97 8.88 6.18
CA SER A 10 5.33 7.54 6.69
C SER A 10 5.76 7.59 8.17
N TRP A 11 6.57 8.58 8.54
CA TRP A 11 7.00 8.80 9.93
C TRP A 11 5.83 9.18 10.84
N ILE A 12 4.99 10.13 10.43
CA ILE A 12 3.82 10.57 11.19
C ILE A 12 2.85 9.40 11.41
N ALA A 13 2.58 8.62 10.36
CA ALA A 13 1.72 7.44 10.45
C ALA A 13 2.27 6.43 11.45
N PHE A 14 3.58 6.17 11.43
CA PHE A 14 4.20 5.25 12.38
C PHE A 14 4.14 5.77 13.83
N VAL A 15 4.48 7.02 14.06
CA VAL A 15 4.46 7.60 15.42
C VAL A 15 3.04 7.62 15.97
N SER A 16 2.04 7.95 15.15
CA SER A 16 0.64 8.01 15.59
C SER A 16 0.02 6.63 15.85
N THR A 17 0.39 5.60 15.08
CA THR A 17 -0.27 4.28 15.14
C THR A 17 0.55 3.21 15.86
N VAL A 18 1.86 3.17 15.63
CA VAL A 18 2.74 2.08 16.09
C VAL A 18 3.41 2.40 17.42
N ALA A 19 3.85 3.63 17.65
CA ALA A 19 4.50 4.01 18.91
C ALA A 19 3.63 3.73 20.17
N PRO A 20 2.30 4.00 20.16
CA PRO A 20 1.44 3.63 21.28
C PRO A 20 1.37 2.13 21.53
N ILE A 21 1.49 1.31 20.48
CA ILE A 21 1.51 -0.15 20.58
C ILE A 21 2.82 -0.60 21.21
N CYS A 22 3.96 -0.09 20.74
CA CYS A 22 5.27 -0.34 21.33
C CYS A 22 5.31 0.01 22.82
N TYR A 23 4.75 1.17 23.20
CA TYR A 23 4.64 1.58 24.59
C TYR A 23 3.80 0.61 25.41
N LYS A 24 2.65 0.14 24.89
CA LYS A 24 1.81 -0.86 25.57
C LYS A 24 2.55 -2.17 25.80
N ILE A 25 3.28 -2.67 24.80
CA ILE A 25 4.08 -3.90 24.91
C ILE A 25 5.16 -3.72 25.99
N TRP A 26 5.91 -2.61 25.93
CA TRP A 26 6.97 -2.31 26.89
C TRP A 26 6.45 -2.16 28.33
N LYS A 27 5.31 -1.49 28.51
CA LYS A 27 4.68 -1.29 29.81
C LYS A 27 4.13 -2.60 30.40
N ARG A 28 3.51 -3.44 29.57
CA ARG A 28 2.94 -4.74 29.99
C ARG A 28 3.99 -5.84 30.12
N LYS A 29 5.20 -5.63 29.60
CA LYS A 29 6.28 -6.63 29.52
C LYS A 29 5.83 -7.93 28.86
N SER A 30 4.85 -7.84 27.96
CA SER A 30 4.24 -8.98 27.28
C SER A 30 3.79 -8.57 25.88
N SER A 31 4.01 -9.44 24.90
CA SER A 31 3.54 -9.29 23.54
C SER A 31 2.15 -9.93 23.29
N GLU A 32 1.49 -10.41 24.35
CA GLU A 32 0.16 -11.04 24.24
C GLU A 32 -0.88 -10.05 23.69
N ASN A 33 -1.74 -10.55 22.79
CA ASN A 33 -2.72 -9.78 22.01
C ASN A 33 -2.14 -8.86 20.92
N PHE A 34 -0.82 -8.87 20.71
CA PHE A 34 -0.19 -8.17 19.59
C PHE A 34 0.40 -9.18 18.59
N THR A 35 0.36 -8.82 17.31
CA THR A 35 0.88 -9.65 16.21
C THR A 35 2.18 -9.07 15.66
N SER A 36 3.13 -9.94 15.32
CA SER A 36 4.38 -9.56 14.64
C SER A 36 4.26 -9.59 13.12
N VAL A 37 3.29 -10.33 12.58
CA VAL A 37 3.20 -10.66 11.14
C VAL A 37 3.19 -9.43 10.23
N PRO A 38 2.38 -8.37 10.48
CA PRO A 38 2.36 -7.20 9.60
C PRO A 38 3.72 -6.48 9.52
N PHE A 39 4.47 -6.47 10.62
CA PHE A 39 5.79 -5.83 10.69
C PHE A 39 6.88 -6.70 10.09
N MET A 40 6.77 -8.03 10.24
CA MET A 40 7.65 -9.00 9.55
C MET A 40 7.55 -8.84 8.03
N MET A 41 6.32 -8.71 7.52
CA MET A 41 6.06 -8.45 6.11
C MET A 41 6.71 -7.13 5.63
N GLY A 42 6.68 -6.09 6.46
CA GLY A 42 7.31 -4.80 6.17
C GLY A 42 8.84 -4.77 6.29
N VAL A 43 9.46 -5.85 6.79
CA VAL A 43 10.92 -6.02 6.78
C VAL A 43 11.41 -6.76 5.52
N ILE A 44 10.49 -7.44 4.81
CA ILE A 44 10.83 -8.15 3.58
C ILE A 44 11.39 -7.20 2.52
N SER A 45 12.57 -7.56 2.03
CA SER A 45 13.42 -6.70 1.20
C SER A 45 12.97 -6.52 -0.28
N PHE A 46 11.77 -7.01 -0.66
CA PHE A 46 11.27 -6.96 -2.04
C PHE A 46 11.37 -5.58 -2.68
N TRP A 47 10.75 -4.57 -2.06
CA TRP A 47 10.71 -3.21 -2.59
C TRP A 47 12.08 -2.52 -2.61
N LEU A 48 12.93 -2.81 -1.62
CA LEU A 48 14.29 -2.26 -1.57
C LEU A 48 15.13 -2.77 -2.74
N ARG A 49 15.07 -4.07 -3.01
CA ARG A 49 15.84 -4.67 -4.10
C ARG A 49 15.28 -4.33 -5.46
N TYR A 50 13.96 -4.31 -5.60
CA TYR A 50 13.31 -3.77 -6.78
C TYR A 50 13.79 -2.34 -7.09
N ALA A 51 13.79 -1.46 -6.08
CA ALA A 51 14.23 -0.08 -6.25
C ALA A 51 15.72 0.04 -6.57
N LEU A 52 16.58 -0.80 -6.00
CA LEU A 52 18.02 -0.82 -6.32
C LEU A 52 18.27 -1.27 -7.77
N LEU A 53 17.58 -2.33 -8.22
CA LEU A 53 17.77 -2.85 -9.57
C LEU A 53 17.17 -1.93 -10.65
N LYS A 54 16.09 -1.24 -10.33
CA LYS A 54 15.43 -0.29 -11.24
C LYS A 54 15.95 1.16 -11.10
N ASP A 55 16.92 1.39 -10.21
CA ASP A 55 17.47 2.72 -9.88
C ASP A 55 16.40 3.76 -9.49
N GLU A 56 15.37 3.33 -8.75
CA GLU A 56 14.28 4.19 -8.29
C GLU A 56 14.55 4.76 -6.88
N ALA A 57 15.33 5.84 -6.80
CA ALA A 57 15.77 6.45 -5.55
C ALA A 57 14.63 6.83 -4.58
N THR A 58 13.46 7.26 -5.08
CA THR A 58 12.31 7.62 -4.23
C THR A 58 11.72 6.39 -3.54
N VAL A 59 11.50 5.31 -4.30
CA VAL A 59 11.01 4.03 -3.75
C VAL A 59 12.00 3.47 -2.75
N LEU A 60 13.30 3.55 -3.05
CA LEU A 60 14.35 3.11 -2.14
C LEU A 60 14.28 3.86 -0.80
N LYS A 61 14.25 5.19 -0.82
CA LYS A 61 14.23 6.03 0.40
C LYS A 61 13.01 5.75 1.28
N VAL A 62 11.81 5.68 0.70
CA VAL A 62 10.59 5.42 1.49
C VAL A 62 10.63 4.02 2.12
N ASN A 63 11.10 3.03 1.37
CA ASN A 63 11.19 1.66 1.89
C ASN A 63 12.31 1.49 2.93
N ILE A 64 13.40 2.26 2.87
CA ILE A 64 14.42 2.28 3.94
C ILE A 64 13.80 2.80 5.24
N VAL A 65 13.02 3.89 5.15
CA VAL A 65 12.29 4.42 6.31
C VAL A 65 11.33 3.37 6.85
N ALA A 66 10.49 2.77 6.00
CA ALA A 66 9.57 1.72 6.41
C ALA A 66 10.28 0.53 7.08
N LEU A 67 11.38 0.05 6.49
CA LEU A 67 12.21 -1.02 7.06
C LEU A 67 12.71 -0.67 8.46
N SER A 68 13.25 0.55 8.64
CA SER A 68 13.78 0.99 9.93
C SER A 68 12.70 0.99 11.02
N LEU A 69 11.51 1.50 10.68
CA LEU A 69 10.36 1.61 11.56
C LEU A 69 9.80 0.23 11.94
N ASN A 70 9.63 -0.66 10.95
CA ASN A 70 9.18 -2.04 11.18
C ASN A 70 10.19 -2.82 12.03
N THR A 71 11.48 -2.61 11.82
CA THR A 71 12.56 -3.24 12.60
C THR A 71 12.51 -2.81 14.06
N VAL A 72 12.32 -1.52 14.35
CA VAL A 72 12.18 -1.01 15.72
C VAL A 72 11.01 -1.68 16.44
N TYR A 73 9.85 -1.79 15.78
CA TYR A 73 8.70 -2.51 16.37
C TYR A 73 9.05 -3.97 16.67
N LEU A 74 9.66 -4.68 15.71
CA LEU A 74 9.99 -6.10 15.88
C LEU A 74 10.99 -6.29 17.01
N LEU A 75 12.02 -5.45 17.15
CA LEU A 75 12.98 -5.53 18.25
C LEU A 75 12.29 -5.45 19.62
N ILE A 76 11.35 -4.49 19.77
CA ILE A 76 10.54 -4.37 20.99
C ILE A 76 9.68 -5.62 21.18
N TYR A 77 9.00 -6.10 20.14
CA TYR A 77 8.18 -7.31 20.19
C TYR A 77 8.99 -8.55 20.61
N TYR A 78 10.20 -8.71 20.05
CA TYR A 78 11.11 -9.82 20.32
C TYR A 78 11.58 -9.85 21.78
N CYS A 79 11.77 -8.69 22.41
CA CYS A 79 12.14 -8.61 23.81
C CYS A 79 11.11 -9.31 24.72
N TYR A 80 9.83 -9.22 24.38
CA TYR A 80 8.71 -9.61 25.25
C TYR A 80 7.88 -10.81 24.77
N THR A 81 8.23 -11.41 23.63
CA THR A 81 7.54 -12.59 23.12
C THR A 81 8.15 -13.89 23.64
N LYS A 82 7.30 -14.89 23.91
CA LYS A 82 7.70 -16.27 24.26
C LYS A 82 8.11 -17.09 23.02
N LYS A 83 7.69 -16.68 21.82
CA LYS A 83 7.85 -17.45 20.56
C LYS A 83 9.03 -16.97 19.70
N LYS A 84 10.12 -16.50 20.33
CA LYS A 84 11.26 -15.84 19.65
C LYS A 84 11.79 -16.65 18.47
N LEU A 85 12.16 -17.91 18.72
CA LEU A 85 12.74 -18.79 17.69
C LEU A 85 11.81 -18.97 16.49
N LYS A 86 10.51 -19.21 16.72
CA LYS A 86 9.52 -19.36 15.64
C LYS A 86 9.46 -18.13 14.74
N ILE A 87 9.47 -16.93 15.32
CA ILE A 87 9.37 -15.68 14.57
C ILE A 87 10.68 -15.41 13.82
N ILE A 88 11.85 -15.64 14.44
CA ILE A 88 13.16 -15.52 13.78
C ILE A 88 13.26 -16.48 12.58
N LEU A 89 12.93 -17.76 12.78
CA LEU A 89 12.96 -18.77 11.71
C LEU A 89 11.99 -18.41 10.57
N LEU A 90 10.81 -17.89 10.89
CA LEU A 90 9.86 -17.44 9.88
C LEU A 90 10.40 -16.22 9.11
N GLN A 91 10.99 -15.22 9.78
CA GLN A 91 11.60 -14.08 9.09
C GLN A 91 12.75 -14.53 8.18
N PHE A 92 13.66 -15.36 8.71
CA PHE A 92 14.78 -15.88 7.95
C PHE A 92 14.32 -16.66 6.72
N ARG A 93 13.29 -17.50 6.88
CA ARG A 93 12.67 -18.22 5.76
C ARG A 93 12.12 -17.26 4.71
N LEU A 94 11.38 -16.23 5.11
CA LEU A 94 10.81 -15.24 4.19
C LEU A 94 11.91 -14.53 3.39
N GLU A 95 12.94 -13.98 4.05
CA GLU A 95 14.06 -13.31 3.35
C GLU A 95 14.86 -14.25 2.46
N SER A 96 15.10 -15.48 2.92
CA SER A 96 15.86 -16.48 2.14
C SER A 96 15.16 -16.81 0.83
N ASN A 97 13.82 -16.83 0.79
CA ASN A 97 13.07 -17.05 -0.45
C ASN A 97 13.27 -15.90 -1.44
N VAL A 98 13.35 -14.65 -0.95
CA VAL A 98 13.60 -13.48 -1.81
C VAL A 98 15.01 -13.55 -2.40
N ILE A 99 16.01 -13.84 -1.57
CA ILE A 99 17.40 -13.98 -2.05
C ILE A 99 17.51 -15.15 -3.04
N ALA A 100 16.87 -16.28 -2.75
CA ALA A 100 16.88 -17.44 -3.63
C ALA A 100 16.25 -17.11 -4.99
N THR A 101 15.16 -16.33 -5.04
CA THR A 101 14.55 -15.92 -6.31
C THR A 101 15.53 -15.09 -7.14
N GLU A 102 16.25 -14.14 -6.54
CA GLU A 102 17.27 -13.35 -7.26
C GLU A 102 18.47 -14.17 -7.73
N VAL A 103 18.93 -15.13 -6.93
CA VAL A 103 20.06 -15.98 -7.31
C VAL A 103 19.69 -16.93 -8.44
N LEU A 104 18.47 -17.47 -8.42
CA LEU A 104 17.97 -18.41 -9.43
C LEU A 104 17.70 -17.70 -10.76
N TYR A 105 17.14 -16.48 -10.71
CA TYR A 105 16.86 -15.66 -11.87
C TYR A 105 17.92 -14.55 -11.93
N LYS A 106 19.09 -14.81 -12.55
CA LYS A 106 20.18 -13.83 -12.78
C LYS A 106 20.08 -13.19 -14.17
N THR A 107 18.98 -12.50 -14.47
CA THR A 107 18.70 -11.99 -15.83
C THR A 107 17.84 -10.72 -15.76
N GLU A 108 17.61 -10.00 -16.86
CA GLU A 108 16.69 -8.86 -16.91
C GLU A 108 15.29 -9.18 -16.32
N PHE A 109 14.85 -10.44 -16.40
CA PHE A 109 13.62 -10.93 -15.78
C PHE A 109 13.53 -10.76 -14.25
N THR A 110 14.64 -10.57 -13.54
CA THR A 110 14.64 -10.43 -12.07
C THR A 110 13.86 -9.19 -11.61
N VAL A 111 13.96 -8.09 -12.35
CA VAL A 111 13.26 -6.83 -12.02
C VAL A 111 11.76 -7.03 -12.16
N ASP A 112 11.33 -7.70 -13.22
CA ASP A 112 9.91 -7.93 -13.48
C ASP A 112 9.29 -8.90 -12.47
N ILE A 113 10.00 -9.99 -12.15
CA ILE A 113 9.58 -10.96 -11.12
C ILE A 113 9.44 -10.25 -9.77
N LEU A 114 10.44 -9.45 -9.37
CA LEU A 114 10.37 -8.67 -8.12
C LEU A 114 9.24 -7.65 -8.15
N GLY A 115 9.00 -6.99 -9.27
CA GLY A 115 7.88 -6.05 -9.46
C GLY A 115 6.52 -6.73 -9.28
N VAL A 116 6.35 -7.93 -9.84
CA VAL A 116 5.14 -8.75 -9.62
C VAL A 116 5.01 -9.15 -8.15
N CYS A 117 6.09 -9.61 -7.51
CA CYS A 117 6.07 -9.94 -6.08
C CYS A 117 5.69 -8.74 -5.21
N CYS A 118 6.26 -7.56 -5.48
CA CYS A 118 5.91 -6.30 -4.81
C CYS A 118 4.43 -5.93 -4.98
N THR A 119 3.90 -6.10 -6.19
CA THR A 119 2.49 -5.83 -6.50
C THR A 119 1.57 -6.78 -5.74
N LEU A 120 1.84 -8.09 -5.79
CA LEU A 120 1.06 -9.10 -5.06
C LEU A 120 1.12 -8.86 -3.56
N PHE A 121 2.29 -8.50 -3.04
CA PHE A 121 2.49 -8.18 -1.64
C PHE A 121 1.61 -7.00 -1.20
N ASN A 122 1.57 -5.92 -1.98
CA ASN A 122 0.67 -4.79 -1.72
C ASN A 122 -0.81 -5.22 -1.72
N ILE A 123 -1.22 -6.02 -2.71
CA ILE A 123 -2.60 -6.52 -2.82
C ILE A 123 -3.00 -7.34 -1.59
N ILE A 124 -2.11 -8.23 -1.11
CA ILE A 124 -2.34 -9.01 0.11
C ILE A 124 -2.51 -8.08 1.32
N CYS A 125 -1.70 -7.01 1.42
CA CYS A 125 -1.82 -6.02 2.48
C CYS A 125 -3.15 -5.25 2.44
N PHE A 126 -3.80 -5.16 1.29
CA PHE A 126 -5.16 -4.60 1.17
C PHE A 126 -6.27 -5.55 1.65
N GLY A 127 -5.93 -6.72 2.20
CA GLY A 127 -6.92 -7.65 2.77
C GLY A 127 -7.80 -7.01 3.85
N SER A 128 -7.25 -6.11 4.67
CA SER A 128 -8.02 -5.39 5.70
C SER A 128 -9.09 -4.46 5.11
N PRO A 129 -8.77 -3.50 4.21
CA PRO A 129 -9.79 -2.69 3.57
C PRO A 129 -10.78 -3.51 2.73
N LEU A 130 -10.36 -4.62 2.11
CA LEU A 130 -11.25 -5.51 1.36
C LEU A 130 -12.26 -6.23 2.28
N ALA A 131 -11.81 -6.68 3.46
CA ALA A 131 -12.70 -7.23 4.49
C ALA A 131 -13.66 -6.18 5.07
N GLY A 132 -13.20 -4.94 5.22
CA GLY A 132 -14.03 -3.79 5.57
C GLY A 132 -15.15 -3.58 4.53
N LEU A 133 -14.80 -3.55 3.25
CA LEU A 133 -15.78 -3.43 2.16
C LEU A 133 -16.83 -4.55 2.18
N ARG A 134 -16.43 -5.80 2.41
CA ARG A 134 -17.39 -6.92 2.59
C ARG A 134 -18.35 -6.66 3.76
N THR A 135 -17.85 -6.13 4.86
CA THR A 135 -18.65 -5.83 6.05
C THR A 135 -19.64 -4.71 5.76
N VAL A 136 -19.21 -3.68 5.04
CA VAL A 136 -20.03 -2.56 4.58
C VAL A 136 -21.17 -3.05 3.68
N PHE A 137 -20.91 -3.95 2.72
CA PHE A 137 -21.97 -4.56 1.91
C PHE A 137 -22.98 -5.36 2.75
N ARG A 138 -22.51 -6.08 3.77
CA ARG A 138 -23.37 -6.92 4.61
C ARG A 138 -24.21 -6.10 5.60
N GLN A 139 -23.64 -5.05 6.16
CA GLN A 139 -24.26 -4.25 7.22
C GLN A 139 -25.00 -3.01 6.68
N GLY A 140 -24.77 -2.61 5.44
CA GLY A 140 -25.42 -1.43 4.86
C GLY A 140 -24.97 -0.11 5.49
N ASN A 141 -23.83 -0.08 6.20
CA ASN A 141 -23.30 1.12 6.82
C ASN A 141 -21.76 1.15 6.78
N CYS A 142 -21.17 2.33 7.02
CA CYS A 142 -19.73 2.58 6.96
C CYS A 142 -19.04 2.73 8.32
N GLU A 143 -19.66 2.24 9.41
CA GLU A 143 -19.13 2.43 10.76
C GLU A 143 -17.78 1.73 10.99
N THR A 144 -17.55 0.63 10.27
CA THR A 144 -16.31 -0.15 10.34
C THR A 144 -15.14 0.47 9.57
N LEU A 145 -15.38 1.52 8.78
CA LEU A 145 -14.36 2.26 8.04
C LEU A 145 -14.39 3.73 8.48
N PRO A 146 -13.50 4.17 9.39
CA PRO A 146 -13.41 5.57 9.80
C PRO A 146 -13.13 6.49 8.60
N LEU A 147 -13.90 7.56 8.45
CA LEU A 147 -13.76 8.52 7.34
C LEU A 147 -12.33 9.06 7.18
N PRO A 148 -11.62 9.47 8.25
CA PRO A 148 -10.25 9.96 8.12
C PRO A 148 -9.28 8.94 7.52
N MET A 149 -9.43 7.65 7.86
CA MET A 149 -8.57 6.59 7.32
C MET A 149 -8.78 6.38 5.82
N SER A 150 -10.02 6.47 5.33
CA SER A 150 -10.26 6.37 3.89
C SER A 150 -9.76 7.59 3.13
N ILE A 151 -9.89 8.80 3.68
CA ILE A 151 -9.33 10.00 3.05
C ILE A 151 -7.81 9.89 2.98
N GLY A 152 -7.16 9.47 4.06
CA GLY A 152 -5.71 9.23 4.08
C GLY A 152 -5.27 8.21 3.03
N ASN A 153 -5.93 7.05 2.98
CA ASN A 153 -5.62 6.03 1.97
C ASN A 153 -5.87 6.53 0.54
N PHE A 154 -6.93 7.32 0.31
CA PHE A 154 -7.19 7.90 -1.00
C PHE A 154 -6.07 8.83 -1.45
N ILE A 155 -5.62 9.73 -0.57
CA ILE A 155 -4.54 10.69 -0.86
C ILE A 155 -3.24 9.93 -1.14
N VAL A 156 -2.84 9.02 -0.25
CA VAL A 156 -1.60 8.25 -0.38
C VAL A 156 -1.61 7.40 -1.65
N SER A 157 -2.70 6.69 -1.94
CA SER A 157 -2.78 5.90 -3.16
C SER A 157 -2.83 6.75 -4.42
N SER A 158 -3.43 7.94 -4.37
CA SER A 158 -3.43 8.88 -5.50
C SER A 158 -2.02 9.41 -5.79
N GLU A 159 -1.27 9.75 -4.74
CA GLU A 159 0.11 10.21 -4.85
C GLU A 159 1.01 9.12 -5.45
N TRP A 160 0.95 7.89 -4.95
CA TRP A 160 1.72 6.78 -5.49
C TRP A 160 1.28 6.36 -6.90
N PHE A 161 -0.02 6.46 -7.21
CA PHE A 161 -0.51 6.21 -8.56
C PHE A 161 0.04 7.23 -9.56
N LEU A 162 0.00 8.53 -9.22
CA LEU A 162 0.61 9.58 -10.04
C LEU A 162 2.12 9.39 -10.16
N TYR A 163 2.80 9.07 -9.06
CA TYR A 163 4.23 8.73 -9.08
C TYR A 163 4.51 7.59 -10.06
N GLY A 164 3.71 6.52 -10.00
CA GLY A 164 3.81 5.38 -10.91
C GLY A 164 3.64 5.77 -12.37
N ILE A 165 2.68 6.65 -12.69
CA ILE A 165 2.51 7.19 -14.05
C ILE A 165 3.74 7.98 -14.49
N LEU A 166 4.23 8.88 -13.64
CA LEU A 166 5.37 9.76 -13.95
C LEU A 166 6.70 8.99 -14.11
N THR A 167 6.82 7.84 -13.46
CA THR A 167 8.02 6.98 -13.52
C THR A 167 7.83 5.77 -14.43
N GLU A 168 6.71 5.71 -15.16
CA GLU A 168 6.34 4.58 -16.03
C GLU A 168 6.44 3.22 -15.31
N ASN A 169 6.13 3.21 -14.01
CA ASN A 169 6.22 2.03 -13.15
C ASN A 169 4.85 1.32 -13.06
N ILE A 170 4.65 0.33 -13.94
CA ILE A 170 3.40 -0.44 -14.01
C ILE A 170 3.03 -1.17 -12.71
N TYR A 171 4.02 -1.63 -11.94
CA TYR A 171 3.80 -2.38 -10.70
C TYR A 171 3.20 -1.49 -9.59
N ILE A 172 3.69 -0.25 -9.50
CA ILE A 172 3.12 0.75 -8.61
C ILE A 172 1.72 1.16 -9.11
N ILE A 173 1.57 1.44 -10.41
CA ILE A 173 0.28 1.82 -11.00
C ILE A 173 -0.80 0.79 -10.69
N VAL A 174 -0.55 -0.50 -10.97
CA VAL A 174 -1.54 -1.58 -10.82
C VAL A 174 -1.99 -1.73 -9.37
N SER A 175 -1.04 -1.79 -8.43
CA SER A 175 -1.38 -1.97 -7.01
C SER A 175 -2.15 -0.76 -6.45
N GLN A 176 -1.75 0.46 -6.80
CA GLN A 176 -2.38 1.66 -6.26
C GLN A 176 -3.73 1.97 -6.89
N LEU A 177 -3.90 1.68 -8.19
CA LEU A 177 -5.19 1.80 -8.85
C LEU A 177 -6.24 0.87 -8.22
N LEU A 178 -5.85 -0.36 -7.87
CA LEU A 178 -6.73 -1.29 -7.17
C LEU A 178 -7.16 -0.73 -5.80
N LEU A 179 -6.23 -0.17 -5.03
CA LEU A 179 -6.56 0.41 -3.73
C LEU A 179 -7.48 1.64 -3.88
N LEU A 180 -7.22 2.51 -4.86
CA LEU A 180 -8.10 3.63 -5.20
C LEU A 180 -9.52 3.15 -5.50
N TYR A 181 -9.65 2.10 -6.32
CA TYR A 181 -10.94 1.50 -6.65
C TYR A 181 -11.68 1.00 -5.40
N ILE A 182 -10.99 0.27 -4.51
CA ILE A 182 -11.58 -0.24 -3.26
C ILE A 182 -12.06 0.93 -2.37
N VAL A 183 -11.24 1.97 -2.19
CA VAL A 183 -11.57 3.12 -1.34
C VAL A 183 -12.73 3.92 -1.91
N VAL A 184 -12.73 4.17 -3.22
CA VAL A 184 -13.79 4.92 -3.91
C VAL A 184 -15.11 4.17 -3.84
N ILE A 185 -15.15 2.86 -4.13
CA ILE A 185 -16.38 2.07 -4.02
C ILE A 185 -16.92 2.04 -2.60
N SER A 186 -16.04 1.80 -1.62
CA SER A 186 -16.43 1.77 -0.21
C SER A 186 -17.14 3.07 0.21
N ARG A 187 -16.75 4.21 -0.38
CA ARG A 187 -17.31 5.53 -0.05
C ARG A 187 -18.47 5.97 -0.93
N LEU A 188 -18.49 5.61 -2.22
CA LEU A 188 -19.59 5.89 -3.13
C LEU A 188 -20.89 5.22 -2.69
N LEU A 189 -20.78 3.99 -2.16
CA LEU A 189 -21.94 3.21 -1.74
C LEU A 189 -22.64 3.81 -0.50
N TYR A 190 -21.96 4.65 0.30
CA TYR A 190 -22.45 5.05 1.64
C TYR A 190 -22.18 6.51 2.05
N SER A 191 -21.61 7.35 1.19
CA SER A 191 -21.58 8.81 1.40
C SER A 191 -21.66 9.58 0.07
N LYS A 192 -22.52 10.61 0.01
CA LYS A 192 -22.68 11.48 -1.17
C LYS A 192 -21.54 12.51 -1.34
N VAL A 193 -20.55 12.55 -0.46
CA VAL A 193 -19.68 13.73 -0.25
C VAL A 193 -18.31 13.65 -0.94
N ILE A 194 -17.75 12.45 -1.16
CA ILE A 194 -16.36 12.29 -1.65
C ILE A 194 -16.22 12.39 -3.18
N VAL A 195 -17.31 12.19 -3.94
CA VAL A 195 -17.30 12.18 -5.41
C VAL A 195 -16.75 13.49 -5.98
N ASN A 196 -17.09 14.62 -5.37
CA ASN A 196 -16.67 15.93 -5.84
C ASN A 196 -15.15 16.16 -5.68
N TYR A 197 -14.54 15.66 -4.61
CA TYR A 197 -13.10 15.82 -4.39
C TYR A 197 -12.26 14.90 -5.29
N CYS A 198 -12.74 13.69 -5.54
CA CYS A 198 -12.10 12.77 -6.50
C CYS A 198 -12.13 13.33 -7.93
N ILE A 199 -13.26 13.92 -8.33
CA ILE A 199 -13.40 14.55 -9.65
C ILE A 199 -12.47 15.75 -9.77
N ILE A 200 -12.40 16.63 -8.75
CA ILE A 200 -11.53 17.81 -8.77
C ILE A 200 -10.05 17.40 -8.84
N TYR A 201 -9.62 16.39 -8.08
CA TYR A 201 -8.22 15.93 -8.11
C TYR A 201 -7.85 15.29 -9.46
N VAL A 202 -8.75 14.48 -10.04
CA VAL A 202 -8.57 13.93 -11.39
C VAL A 202 -8.58 15.04 -12.45
N PHE A 203 -9.38 16.11 -12.26
CA PHE A 203 -9.41 17.28 -13.14
C PHE A 203 -8.12 18.12 -13.05
N LEU A 204 -7.56 18.28 -11.85
CA LEU A 204 -6.30 18.98 -11.63
C LEU A 204 -5.11 18.19 -12.20
N ALA A 205 -5.13 16.86 -12.06
CA ALA A 205 -4.17 15.97 -12.71
C ALA A 205 -4.33 15.98 -14.26
N TYR A 206 -5.56 16.07 -14.77
CA TYR A 206 -5.87 16.22 -16.20
C TYR A 206 -5.32 17.52 -16.78
N TYR A 207 -5.44 18.64 -16.07
CA TYR A 207 -4.95 19.94 -16.54
C TYR A 207 -3.42 20.09 -16.46
N SER A 208 -2.77 19.27 -15.63
CA SER A 208 -1.34 19.35 -15.35
C SER A 208 -0.45 18.64 -16.38
N ASN A 209 -0.97 17.76 -17.26
CA ASN A 209 -0.08 16.86 -18.02
C ASN A 209 -0.58 16.43 -19.42
N SER A 210 0.16 16.79 -20.46
CA SER A 210 -0.09 16.47 -21.87
C SER A 210 -0.03 14.97 -22.19
N TYR A 211 0.67 14.17 -21.37
CA TYR A 211 0.83 12.71 -21.55
C TYR A 211 -0.43 11.91 -21.25
N PHE A 212 -1.35 12.43 -20.42
CA PHE A 212 -2.58 11.73 -20.03
C PHE A 212 -3.54 11.49 -21.22
N HIS A 213 -3.41 12.31 -22.27
CA HIS A 213 -4.23 12.19 -23.48
C HIS A 213 -3.88 10.97 -24.35
N SER A 214 -2.61 10.54 -24.34
CA SER A 214 -2.14 9.37 -25.10
C SER A 214 -2.52 8.05 -24.43
N ILE A 215 -2.40 7.98 -23.10
CA ILE A 215 -2.72 6.79 -22.31
C ILE A 215 -4.21 6.43 -22.40
N LEU A 216 -5.10 7.43 -22.44
CA LEU A 216 -6.55 7.21 -22.59
C LEU A 216 -6.96 6.62 -23.95
N GLN A 217 -6.13 6.74 -25.00
CA GLN A 217 -6.42 6.08 -26.28
C GLN A 217 -6.26 4.55 -26.20
N GLU A 218 -5.43 4.04 -25.30
CA GLU A 218 -5.25 2.61 -25.07
C GLU A 218 -6.30 2.02 -24.11
N PHE A 219 -6.87 2.82 -23.21
CA PHE A 219 -7.90 2.39 -22.25
C PHE A 219 -9.35 2.51 -22.77
N LYS A 220 -9.62 2.14 -24.04
CA LYS A 220 -10.99 2.03 -24.60
C LYS A 220 -11.91 1.10 -23.79
N PHE A 221 -11.35 0.24 -22.95
CA PHE A 221 -12.08 -0.65 -22.04
C PHE A 221 -12.83 0.08 -20.91
N PHE A 222 -12.27 1.16 -20.34
CA PHE A 222 -12.87 1.85 -19.18
C PHE A 222 -14.08 2.73 -19.52
N LYS A 223 -14.14 3.27 -20.75
CA LYS A 223 -15.27 4.09 -21.22
C LYS A 223 -16.59 3.29 -21.22
N LYS A 224 -16.50 1.98 -21.46
CA LYS A 224 -17.65 1.05 -21.46
C LYS A 224 -18.13 0.72 -20.03
N MET A 225 -17.23 0.74 -19.05
CA MET A 225 -17.55 0.48 -17.64
C MET A 225 -18.32 1.65 -16.99
N PHE A 226 -17.99 2.90 -17.36
CA PHE A 226 -18.71 4.09 -16.88
C PHE A 226 -20.10 4.26 -17.51
N TYR A 227 -20.27 3.89 -18.79
CA TYR A 227 -21.57 4.04 -19.47
C TYR A 227 -22.65 3.07 -18.95
N PHE A 228 -22.25 1.95 -18.34
CA PHE A 228 -23.18 0.96 -17.79
C PHE A 228 -23.77 1.37 -16.43
N SER A 229 -23.15 2.32 -15.72
CA SER A 229 -23.59 2.74 -14.38
C SER A 229 -24.70 3.80 -14.36
N PHE A 230 -25.07 4.37 -15.52
CA PHE A 230 -26.10 5.42 -15.61
C PHE A 230 -27.51 4.89 -15.95
N LYS A 231 -27.69 3.57 -16.11
CA LYS A 231 -28.99 2.98 -16.52
C LYS A 231 -29.83 2.35 -15.41
N PHE A 232 -29.40 2.39 -14.14
CA PHE A 232 -30.24 1.96 -13.02
C PHE A 232 -30.67 3.16 -12.16
N LYS A 233 -31.75 3.82 -12.61
CA LYS A 233 -32.67 4.58 -11.77
C LYS A 233 -33.96 4.92 -12.54
N ILE A 234 -34.95 4.03 -12.45
CA ILE A 234 -36.27 4.31 -11.85
C ILE A 234 -36.57 3.12 -10.96
#